data_AF-A0A0D2PNB6-F1
#
_entry.id   AF-A0A0D2PNB6-F1
#
_cell.length_a   1.000
_cell.length_b   1.000
_cell.length_c   1.000
_cell.angle_alpha   90.00
_cell.angle_beta   90.00
_cell.angle_gamma   90.00
#
_symmetry.space_group_name_H-M   'P 1'
#
loop_
_entity.id
_entity.type
_entity.pdbx_description
1 polymer ?
#
loop_
_entity_poly.entity_id
_entity_poly.type
_entity_poly.pdbx_seq_one_letter_code
_entity_poly.pdbx_strand_id
1 'polypeptide(L)'
;MVKRDKEELSEEERKALRGSKFAPLPPPSLSKPRLAHPGGPLTTNKAAALAKFLERKLQDPNGLSSINPQLLELAVNNAKATVFQSTLLFISFSSLLLILVWFSLI
;
A
#
# COMPACT_ATOMS: atom_id res chain seq x y z
N MET A 1 25.20 -0.82 -25.73
CA MET A 1 25.93 -1.76 -24.83
C MET A 1 27.24 -1.10 -24.45
N VAL A 2 27.24 -0.32 -23.37
CA VAL A 2 28.39 0.51 -22.95
C VAL A 2 29.21 -0.30 -21.95
N LYS A 3 30.45 -0.64 -22.31
CA LYS A 3 31.45 -1.22 -21.40
C LYS A 3 31.71 -0.17 -20.31
N ARG A 4 31.35 -0.49 -19.07
CA ARG A 4 31.80 0.29 -17.92
C ARG A 4 33.23 -0.13 -17.62
N ASP A 5 34.16 0.76 -17.91
CA ASP A 5 35.55 0.64 -17.50
C ASP A 5 35.57 0.49 -15.98
N LYS A 6 36.09 -0.65 -15.52
CA LYS A 6 36.26 -0.90 -14.09
C LYS A 6 37.44 -0.06 -13.65
N GLU A 7 37.13 1.04 -12.99
CA GLU A 7 38.10 1.83 -12.23
C GLU A 7 38.88 0.85 -11.34
N GLU A 8 40.18 0.73 -11.63
CA GLU A 8 41.03 -0.29 -11.04
C GLU A 8 41.33 0.14 -9.60
N LEU A 9 40.71 -0.54 -8.63
CA LEU A 9 40.83 -0.22 -7.20
C LEU A 9 42.30 -0.14 -6.77
N SER A 10 42.62 0.86 -5.94
CA SER A 10 43.98 1.03 -5.40
C SER A 10 44.40 -0.17 -4.54
N GLU A 11 45.70 -0.35 -4.32
CA GLU A 11 46.25 -1.43 -3.51
C GLU A 11 45.66 -1.44 -2.09
N GLU A 12 45.38 -0.26 -1.54
CA GLU A 12 44.76 -0.05 -0.22
C GLU A 12 43.29 -0.49 -0.20
N GLU A 13 42.52 -0.16 -1.24
CA GLU A 13 41.12 -0.55 -1.37
C GLU A 13 40.98 -2.08 -1.56
N ARG A 14 41.87 -2.68 -2.35
CA ARG A 14 41.96 -4.14 -2.51
C ARG A 14 42.26 -4.83 -1.18
N LYS A 15 43.16 -4.26 -0.37
CA LYS A 15 43.50 -4.77 0.96
C LYS A 15 42.34 -4.63 1.94
N ALA A 16 41.58 -3.54 1.89
CA ALA A 16 40.40 -3.32 2.71
C ALA A 16 39.29 -4.35 2.43
N LEU A 17 39.05 -4.70 1.16
CA LEU A 17 38.11 -5.75 0.77
C LEU A 17 38.56 -7.14 1.25
N ARG A 18 39.87 -7.41 1.23
CA ARG A 18 40.45 -8.68 1.70
C ARG A 18 40.39 -8.82 3.24
N GLY A 19 40.25 -7.71 3.97
CA GLY A 19 40.08 -7.67 5.43
C GLY A 19 38.63 -7.79 5.91
N SER A 20 37.65 -7.94 5.00
CA SER A 20 36.25 -8.14 5.33
C SER A 20 36.08 -9.37 6.22
N LYS A 21 35.77 -9.16 7.51
CA LYS A 21 35.37 -10.21 8.48
C LYS A 21 33.96 -10.76 8.20
N PHE A 22 33.33 -10.35 7.10
CA PHE A 22 32.06 -10.92 6.68
C PHE A 22 32.35 -12.30 6.09
N ALA A 23 31.86 -13.34 6.75
CA ALA A 23 31.82 -14.67 6.17
C ALA A 23 31.16 -14.60 4.78
N PRO A 24 31.64 -15.36 3.78
CA PRO A 24 30.98 -15.43 2.48
C PRO A 24 29.50 -15.72 2.69
N LEU A 25 28.64 -14.86 2.15
CA LEU A 25 27.19 -15.07 2.25
C LEU A 25 26.87 -16.44 1.67
N PRO A 26 25.98 -17.21 2.31
CA PRO A 26 25.58 -18.52 1.79
C PRO A 26 25.08 -18.36 0.35
N PRO A 27 25.39 -19.32 -0.54
CA PRO A 27 24.99 -19.25 -1.94
C PRO A 27 23.47 -19.05 -2.02
N PRO A 28 22.97 -18.22 -2.95
CA PRO A 28 21.55 -17.95 -3.08
C PRO A 28 20.80 -19.27 -3.29
N SER A 29 20.06 -19.71 -2.26
CA SER A 29 19.24 -20.90 -2.35
C SER A 29 18.22 -20.72 -3.46
N LEU A 30 18.23 -21.63 -4.44
CA LEU A 30 17.22 -21.75 -5.50
C LEU A 30 15.83 -21.45 -4.94
N SER A 31 15.15 -20.53 -5.62
CA SER A 31 13.87 -19.89 -5.31
C SER A 31 12.82 -20.82 -4.72
N LYS A 32 12.86 -21.04 -3.40
CA LYS A 32 11.68 -21.46 -2.64
C LYS A 32 10.91 -20.19 -2.30
N PRO A 33 9.59 -20.13 -2.57
CA PRO A 33 8.75 -19.05 -2.05
C PRO A 33 8.99 -18.99 -0.55
N ARG A 34 9.54 -17.88 -0.06
CA ARG A 34 9.74 -17.70 1.37
C ARG A 34 8.36 -17.69 2.00
N LEU A 35 8.01 -18.73 2.76
CA LEU A 35 6.93 -18.67 3.73
C LEU A 35 7.13 -17.38 4.53
N ALA A 36 6.14 -16.50 4.53
CA ALA A 36 6.23 -15.25 5.26
C ALA A 36 6.58 -15.58 6.71
N HIS A 37 7.62 -14.94 7.26
CA HIS A 37 7.94 -15.15 8.66
C HIS A 37 6.74 -14.72 9.51
N PRO A 38 6.54 -15.27 10.72
CA PRO A 38 5.40 -14.93 11.57
C PRO A 38 5.30 -13.43 11.96
N GLY A 39 6.29 -12.59 11.64
CA GLY A 39 6.23 -11.13 11.69
C GLY A 39 6.45 -10.45 10.34
N GLY A 40 6.28 -11.19 9.24
CA GLY A 40 6.54 -10.72 7.87
C GLY A 40 5.62 -9.57 7.52
N PRO A 41 5.87 -8.85 6.41
CA PRO A 41 4.99 -7.78 6.00
C PRO A 41 3.58 -8.33 5.91
N LEU A 42 2.75 -8.01 6.91
CA LEU A 42 1.34 -8.36 6.89
C LEU A 42 0.80 -7.72 5.63
N THR A 43 0.05 -8.48 4.84
CA THR A 43 -0.71 -7.92 3.72
C THR A 43 -1.74 -6.98 4.33
N THR A 44 -1.35 -5.73 4.60
CA THR A 44 -2.24 -4.74 5.19
C THR A 44 -3.28 -4.39 4.14
N ASN A 45 -4.56 -4.42 4.52
CA ASN A 45 -5.62 -3.88 3.69
C ASN A 45 -5.23 -2.44 3.31
N LYS A 46 -4.95 -2.21 2.02
CA LYS A 46 -4.41 -0.94 1.51
C LYS A 46 -5.33 0.22 1.85
N ALA A 47 -6.65 0.02 1.81
CA ALA A 47 -7.63 1.04 2.17
C ALA A 47 -7.57 1.38 3.66
N ALA A 48 -7.52 0.35 4.53
CA ALA A 48 -7.45 0.57 5.97
C ALA A 48 -6.13 1.24 6.40
N ALA A 49 -5.01 0.86 5.77
CA ALA A 49 -3.71 1.49 6.02
C ALA A 49 -3.71 2.96 5.60
N LEU A 50 -4.31 3.26 4.45
CA LEU A 50 -4.41 4.62 3.93
C LEU A 50 -5.33 5.50 4.80
N ALA A 51 -6.47 4.96 5.25
CA ALA A 51 -7.37 5.67 6.17
C ALA A 51 -6.66 6.03 7.49
N LYS A 52 -5.96 5.07 8.10
CA LYS A 52 -5.18 5.30 9.33
C LYS A 52 -4.02 6.28 9.11
N PHE A 53 -3.41 6.28 7.92
CA PHE A 53 -2.38 7.26 7.58
C PHE A 53 -2.96 8.68 7.53
N LEU A 54 -4.09 8.87 6.84
CA LEU A 54 -4.76 10.17 6.76
C LEU A 54 -5.23 10.66 8.13
N GLU A 55 -5.79 9.78 8.97
CA GLU A 55 -6.17 10.09 10.35
C GLU A 55 -5.00 10.64 11.16
N ARG A 56 -3.83 9.98 11.08
CA ARG A 56 -2.61 10.47 11.76
C ARG A 56 -2.11 11.78 11.17
N LYS A 57 -2.23 11.97 9.85
CA LYS A 57 -1.83 13.22 9.17
C LYS A 57 -2.74 14.41 9.51
N LEU A 58 -4.01 14.18 9.82
CA LEU A 58 -4.95 15.24 10.23
C LEU A 58 -4.67 15.77 11.64
N GLN A 59 -4.03 14.97 12.52
CA GLN A 59 -3.65 15.39 13.86
C GLN A 59 -2.40 16.28 13.89
N ASP A 60 -1.61 16.27 12.82
CA ASP A 60 -0.43 17.12 12.66
C ASP A 60 -0.85 18.44 12.00
N PRO A 61 -0.60 19.61 12.64
CA PRO A 61 -0.98 20.91 12.09
C PRO A 61 -0.39 21.20 10.71
N ASN A 62 0.73 20.55 10.34
CA ASN A 62 1.34 20.65 9.01
C ASN A 62 1.22 19.35 8.20
N GLY A 63 0.49 18.35 8.69
CA GLY A 63 0.50 16.99 8.13
C GLY A 63 -0.03 16.89 6.70
N LEU A 64 -0.88 17.84 6.30
CA LEU A 64 -1.46 17.93 4.95
C LEU A 64 -0.64 18.81 4.00
N SER A 65 0.38 19.53 4.47
CA SER A 65 1.18 20.44 3.63
C SER A 65 1.91 19.73 2.49
N SER A 66 2.21 18.43 2.66
CA SER A 66 2.83 17.59 1.64
C SER A 66 1.84 16.98 0.65
N ILE A 67 0.53 17.23 0.78
CA ILE A 67 -0.52 16.63 -0.06
C ILE A 67 -1.02 17.68 -1.05
N ASN A 68 -1.16 17.31 -2.32
CA ASN A 68 -1.73 18.21 -3.32
C ASN A 68 -3.22 18.48 -3.00
N PRO A 69 -3.62 19.74 -2.76
CA PRO A 69 -4.99 20.08 -2.37
C PRO A 69 -6.02 19.72 -3.46
N GLN A 70 -5.67 19.82 -4.75
CA GLN A 70 -6.58 19.48 -5.85
C GLN A 70 -6.90 17.98 -5.87
N LEU A 71 -5.91 17.12 -5.60
CA LEU A 71 -6.12 15.68 -5.53
C LEU A 71 -6.96 15.29 -4.31
N LEU A 72 -6.76 15.98 -3.19
CA LEU A 72 -7.55 15.77 -1.98
C LEU A 72 -9.03 16.11 -2.21
N GLU A 73 -9.30 17.26 -2.83
CA GLU A 73 -10.66 17.70 -3.14
C GLU A 73 -11.37 16.73 -4.09
N LEU A 74 -10.70 16.32 -5.17
CA LEU A 74 -11.23 15.32 -6.10
C LEU A 74 -11.52 13.99 -5.40
N ALA A 75 -10.62 13.52 -4.54
CA ALA A 75 -10.82 12.29 -3.78
C ALA A 75 -12.05 12.37 -2.85
N VAL A 76 -12.23 13.50 -2.17
CA VAL A 76 -13.39 13.74 -1.29
C VAL A 76 -14.70 13.79 -2.08
N ASN A 77 -14.72 14.49 -3.21
CA ASN A 77 -15.91 14.59 -4.07
C ASN A 77 -16.30 13.23 -4.64
N ASN A 78 -15.33 12.44 -5.11
CA ASN A 78 -15.56 11.07 -5.58
C ASN A 78 -16.10 10.17 -4.46
N ALA A 79 -15.51 10.24 -3.25
CA ALA A 79 -15.98 9.47 -2.11
C ALA A 79 -17.42 9.81 -1.73
N LYS A 80 -17.79 11.10 -1.68
CA LYS A 80 -19.17 11.54 -1.45
C LYS A 80 -20.12 10.98 -2.51
N ALA A 81 -19.76 11.11 -3.78
CA ALA A 81 -20.59 10.59 -4.88
C ALA A 81 -20.84 9.08 -4.75
N THR A 82 -19.81 8.31 -4.40
CA THR A 82 -19.96 6.85 -4.16
C THR A 82 -20.87 6.54 -2.97
N VAL A 83 -20.76 7.29 -1.86
CA VAL A 83 -21.65 7.10 -0.70
C VAL A 83 -23.09 7.44 -1.07
N PHE A 84 -23.36 8.55 -1.76
CA PHE A 84 -24.73 8.88 -2.18
C PHE A 84 -25.34 7.83 -3.11
N GLN A 85 -24.56 7.30 -4.05
CA GLN A 85 -25.02 6.24 -4.95
C GLN A 85 -25.32 4.94 -4.21
N SER A 86 -24.49 4.54 -3.24
CA SER A 86 -24.73 3.32 -2.46
C SER A 86 -25.97 3.46 -1.58
N THR A 87 -26.23 4.63 -0.99
CA THR A 87 -27.44 4.87 -0.19
C THR A 87 -28.70 4.84 -1.07
N LEU A 88 -28.67 5.46 -2.25
CA LEU A 88 -29.79 5.42 -3.19
C LEU A 88 -30.08 4.00 -3.69
N LEU A 89 -29.03 3.24 -4.01
CA LEU A 89 -29.18 1.83 -4.36
C LEU A 89 -29.77 1.03 -3.20
N PHE A 90 -29.28 1.23 -1.98
CA PHE A 90 -29.80 0.55 -0.79
C PHE A 90 -31.28 0.84 -0.54
N ILE A 91 -31.73 2.09 -0.69
CA ILE A 91 -33.14 2.48 -0.56
C ILE A 91 -33.99 1.82 -1.64
N SER A 92 -33.51 1.79 -2.89
CA SER A 92 -34.21 1.13 -4.00
C SER A 92 -34.32 -0.38 -3.80
N PHE A 93 -33.24 -1.04 -3.38
CA PHE A 93 -33.26 -2.48 -3.07
C PHE A 93 -34.15 -2.81 -1.87
N SER A 94 -34.13 -1.97 -0.83
CA SER A 94 -34.99 -2.13 0.34
C SER A 94 -36.47 -1.96 -0.01
N SER A 95 -36.82 -0.96 -0.83
CA SER A 95 -38.19 -0.76 -1.30
C SER A 95 -38.68 -1.93 -2.15
N LEU A 96 -37.85 -2.42 -3.08
CA LEU A 96 -38.20 -3.57 -3.92
C LEU A 96 -38.41 -4.83 -3.08
N LEU A 97 -37.55 -5.08 -2.08
CA LEU A 97 -37.68 -6.21 -1.17
C LEU A 97 -38.98 -6.12 -0.34
N LEU A 98 -39.33 -4.94 0.17
CA LEU A 98 -40.57 -4.70 0.90
C LEU A 98 -41.80 -4.96 0.02
N ILE A 99 -41.79 -4.51 -1.24
CA ILE A 99 -42.86 -4.76 -2.22
C ILE A 99 -43.01 -6.26 -2.50
N LEU A 100 -41.89 -6.98 -2.70
CA LEU A 100 -41.89 -8.42 -2.97
C LEU A 100 -42.41 -9.23 -1.76
N VAL A 101 -42.03 -8.84 -0.55
CA VAL A 101 -42.52 -9.47 0.69
C VAL A 101 -44.02 -9.22 0.89
N TRP A 102 -44.50 -8.00 0.62
CA TRP A 102 -45.93 -7.66 0.74
C TRP A 102 -46.80 -8.45 -0.25
N PHE A 103 -46.35 -8.61 -1.49
CA PHE A 103 -47.04 -9.43 -2.50
C PHE A 103 -47.07 -10.93 -2.18
N SER A 104 -46.14 -11.43 -1.36
CA SER A 104 -46.11 -12.84 -0.95
C SER A 104 -47.00 -13.12 0.27
N LEU A 105 -47.53 -12.09 0.94
CA LEU A 105 -48.40 -12.20 2.12
C LEU A 105 -49.90 -11.99 1.81
N ILE A 106 -50.25 -11.69 0.56
CA ILE A 106 -51.62 -11.54 0.03
C ILE A 106 -51.94 -12.78 -0.81
#